data_AF-A0A2E7SLE1-F1
#
_entry.id   AF-A0A2E7SLE1-F1
#
_cell.length_a   1.000
_cell.length_b   1.000
_cell.length_c   1.000
_cell.angle_alpha   90.00
_cell.angle_beta   90.00
_cell.angle_gamma   90.00
#
_symmetry.space_group_name_H-M   'P 1'
#
loop_
_entity.id
_entity.type
_entity.pdbx_description
1 polymer ?
#
loop_
_entity_poly.entity_id
_entity_poly.type
_entity_poly.pdbx_seq_one_letter_code
_entity_poly.pdbx_strand_id
1 'polypeptide(L)' 'MSSLHALILTGGPLPSIEVALPEAQLVIAADSGGDHAENLGLKVDLIIGDF' A
#
# COMPACT_ATOMS: atom_id res chain seq x y z
N MET A 1 -23.88 0.03 2.55
CA MET A 1 -23.00 -1.14 2.72
C MET A 1 -21.58 -0.62 2.50
N SER A 2 -20.76 -0.49 3.54
CA SER A 2 -19.33 -0.21 3.32
C SER A 2 -18.71 -1.50 2.78
N SER A 3 -18.27 -1.50 1.53
CA SER A 3 -17.46 -2.59 1.00
C SER A 3 -16.13 -2.56 1.74
N LEU A 4 -15.84 -3.57 2.54
CA LEU A 4 -14.52 -3.73 3.13
C LEU A 4 -13.53 -3.97 2.00
N HIS A 5 -12.50 -3.12 1.92
CA HIS A 5 -11.44 -3.31 0.94
C HIS A 5 -10.07 -3.00 1.54
N ALA A 6 -9.08 -3.71 1.00
CA ALA A 6 -7.68 -3.53 1.32
C ALA A 6 -6.97 -2.83 0.17
N LEU A 7 -5.96 -2.02 0.51
CA LEU A 7 -4.97 -1.50 -0.42
C LEU A 7 -3.71 -2.36 -0.29
N ILE A 8 -3.24 -2.92 -1.40
CA ILE A 8 -2.03 -3.73 -1.45
C ILE A 8 -0.98 -2.98 -2.26
N LEU A 9 0.15 -2.66 -1.63
CA LEU A 9 1.32 -2.09 -2.28
C LEU A 9 2.32 -3.19 -2.56
N THR A 10 2.56 -3.49 -3.84
CA THR A 10 3.57 -4.46 -4.26
C THR A 10 4.90 -3.79 -4.51
N GLY A 11 5.99 -4.57 -4.46
CA GLY A 11 7.27 -4.16 -5.03
C GLY A 11 7.20 -3.87 -6.54
N GLY A 12 8.21 -3.16 -7.05
CA GLY A 12 8.32 -2.76 -8.46
C GLY A 12 8.57 -1.26 -8.64
N PRO A 13 8.58 -0.73 -9.87
CA PRO A 13 8.72 0.71 -10.09
C PRO A 13 7.51 1.44 -9.51
N LEU A 14 7.75 2.48 -8.70
CA LEU A 14 6.66 3.32 -8.21
C LEU A 14 6.03 4.05 -9.41
N PRO A 15 4.74 3.84 -9.71
CA PRO A 15 4.08 4.66 -10.72
C PRO A 15 4.00 6.11 -10.23
N SER A 16 4.16 7.05 -11.15
CA SER A 16 3.85 8.46 -10.88
C SER A 16 2.33 8.60 -10.71
N ILE A 17 1.85 8.41 -9.48
CA ILE A 17 0.45 8.58 -9.12
C ILE A 17 0.25 10.03 -8.69
N GLU A 18 -0.53 10.78 -9.48
CA GLU A 18 -1.03 12.12 -9.13
C GLU A 18 -2.47 12.08 -8.59
N VAL A 19 -3.02 10.88 -8.37
CA VAL A 19 -4.41 10.68 -7.96
C VAL A 19 -4.47 10.16 -6.52
N ALA A 20 -5.39 10.67 -5.72
CA ALA A 20 -5.62 10.16 -4.38
C ALA A 20 -5.97 8.66 -4.43
N LEU A 21 -5.29 7.87 -3.60
CA LEU A 21 -5.61 6.46 -3.42
C LEU A 21 -6.96 6.32 -2.71
N PRO A 22 -7.73 5.24 -3.00
CA PRO A 22 -9.00 5.03 -2.33
C PRO A 22 -8.80 4.73 -0.83
N GLU A 23 -9.73 5.23 -0.02
CA GLU A 23 -9.80 5.01 1.43
C GLU A 23 -9.94 3.54 1.80
N ALA A 24 -8.86 2.87 2.23
CA ALA A 24 -8.90 1.46 2.60
C ALA A 24 -8.98 1.25 4.11
N GLN A 25 -9.61 0.15 4.54
CA GLN A 25 -9.67 -0.24 5.96
C GLN A 25 -8.44 -1.06 6.39
N LEU A 26 -7.65 -1.49 5.41
CA LEU A 26 -6.43 -2.27 5.61
C LEU A 26 -5.41 -1.91 4.54
N VAL A 27 -4.19 -1.57 4.95
CA VAL A 27 -3.06 -1.32 4.06
C VAL A 27 -2.00 -2.41 4.25
N ILE A 28 -1.73 -3.16 3.19
CA ILE A 28 -0.75 -4.25 3.17
C ILE A 28 0.39 -3.86 2.23
N ALA A 29 1.63 -3.95 2.70
CA ALA A 29 2.80 -3.84 1.84
C ALA A 29 3.41 -5.23 1.61
N ALA A 30 3.78 -5.52 0.37
CA ALA A 30 4.46 -6.76 -0.02
C ALA A 30 5.90 -6.46 -0.46
N ASP A 31 6.88 -7.06 0.22
CA ASP A 31 8.32 -6.89 -0.04
C ASP A 31 8.70 -5.39 -0.05
N SER A 32 9.53 -4.94 -1.00
CA SER A 32 9.87 -3.55 -1.29
C SER A 32 8.67 -2.60 -1.50
N GLY A 33 7.44 -3.10 -1.54
CA GLY A 33 6.23 -2.27 -1.41
C GLY A 33 6.16 -1.47 -0.11
N GLY A 34 6.94 -1.85 0.92
CA GLY A 34 7.08 -1.08 2.16
C GLY A 34 7.66 0.32 1.92
N ASP A 35 8.72 0.41 1.11
CA ASP A 35 9.38 1.68 0.76
C ASP A 35 8.40 2.59 -0.01
N HIS A 36 7.55 2.01 -0.85
CA HIS A 36 6.51 2.75 -1.57
C HIS A 36 5.46 3.33 -0.64
N ALA A 37 5.03 2.57 0.35
CA ALA A 37 4.08 3.03 1.33
C ALA A 37 4.65 4.19 2.16
N GLU A 38 5.93 4.11 2.55
CA GLU A 38 6.64 5.20 3.24
C GLU A 38 6.70 6.46 2.37
N ASN A 39 7.10 6.33 1.11
CA ASN A 39 7.16 7.45 0.15
C ASN A 39 5.79 8.11 -0.09
N LEU A 40 4.71 7.32 -0.01
CA LEU A 40 3.33 7.80 -0.17
C LEU A 40 2.72 8.31 1.15
N GLY A 41 3.46 8.26 2.27
CA GLY A 41 2.97 8.66 3.58
C GLY A 41 1.84 7.78 4.11
N LEU A 42 1.75 6.54 3.63
CA LEU A 42 0.72 5.59 4.03
C LEU A 42 1.14 4.85 5.30
N LYS A 43 0.21 4.72 6.24
CA LYS A 43 0.38 3.83 7.38
C LYS A 43 0.10 2.40 6.93
N VAL A 44 1.12 1.56 6.95
CA VAL A 44 0.99 0.12 6.67
C VAL A 44 0.54 -0.61 7.92
N ASP A 45 -0.48 -1.47 7.80
CA ASP A 45 -0.97 -2.32 8.88
C ASP A 45 -0.28 -3.69 8.91
N LEU A 46 0.12 -4.20 7.74
CA LEU A 46 0.79 -5.49 7.59
C LEU A 46 1.86 -5.42 6.49
N ILE A 47 3.06 -5.90 6.81
CA ILE A 47 4.16 -6.09 5.87
C ILE A 47 4.34 -7.59 5.64
N ILE A 48 4.31 -8.05 4.39
CA ILE A 48 4.48 -9.46 3.98
C ILE A 48 5.68 -9.54 3.05
N GLY A 49 6.59 -10.47 3.28
CA GLY A 49 7.73 -10.69 2.39
C GLY A 49 8.62 -11.79 2.96
N ASP A 50 9.74 -12.01 2.30
CA ASP A 50 10.79 -12.91 2.74
C ASP A 50 11.89 -12.22 3.57
N PHE A 51 11.65 -10.95 3.94
CA PHE A 51 12.53 -10.14 4.79
C PHE A 51 13.14 -10.94 5.95
#